data_AF-A0A968A6U6-F1
#
_entry.id   AF-A0A968A6U6-F1
#
_cell.length_a   1.000
_cell.length_b   1.000
_cell.length_c   1.000
_cell.angle_alpha   90.00
_cell.angle_beta   90.00
_cell.angle_gamma   90.00
#
_symmetry.space_group_name_H-M   'P 1'
#
loop_
_entity.id
_entity.type
_entity.pdbx_description
1 polymer ?
#
loop_
_entity_poly.entity_id
_entity_poly.type
_entity_poly.pdbx_seq_one_letter_code
_entity_poly.pdbx_strand_id
1 'polypeptide(L)'
;ALVPLLFLFRQQLKGIERQVWGQAVLIGLALFSGYAFLNWGLVYTTTAKAGFVIGLRVVLVPVMAAGLFRNSVANSSWIGALLSAIGLGFIFFGSTQSLGSFNPGDVLMLFCAASFAMHVLLVSRYTKPQNFAPNLFAQISVVMILSGIGMLLFEEVTIPKSQMVWEDVIITGLFSTALAFWLQNR
;
A
#
# COMPACT_ATOMS: atom_id res chain seq x y z
N ALA A 1 -9.23 -5.30 -10.67
CA ALA A 1 -9.76 -4.43 -9.57
C ALA A 1 -10.57 -3.22 -10.06
N LEU A 2 -10.13 -2.44 -11.05
CA LEU A 2 -10.86 -1.23 -11.47
C LEU A 2 -12.26 -1.50 -12.05
N VAL A 3 -12.43 -2.55 -12.85
CA VAL A 3 -13.72 -2.91 -13.45
C VAL A 3 -14.82 -3.13 -12.40
N PRO A 4 -14.64 -3.98 -11.38
CA PRO A 4 -15.64 -4.15 -10.32
C PRO A 4 -15.84 -2.89 -9.47
N LEU A 5 -14.79 -2.10 -9.21
CA LEU A 5 -14.91 -0.82 -8.50
C LEU A 5 -15.74 0.21 -9.28
N LEU A 6 -15.56 0.29 -10.59
CA LEU A 6 -16.32 1.18 -11.47
C LEU A 6 -17.79 0.78 -11.50
N PHE A 7 -18.09 -0.52 -11.47
CA PHE A 7 -19.46 -1.03 -11.38
C PHE A 7 -20.12 -0.70 -10.03
N LEU A 8 -19.43 -0.95 -8.92
CA LEU A 8 -19.95 -0.72 -7.57
C LEU A 8 -20.13 0.77 -7.22
N PHE A 9 -19.18 1.62 -7.64
CA PHE A 9 -19.14 3.03 -7.25
C PHE A 9 -19.58 3.99 -8.36
N ARG A 10 -20.20 3.50 -9.43
CA ARG A 10 -20.60 4.30 -10.61
C ARG A 10 -21.39 5.57 -10.27
N GLN A 11 -22.24 5.52 -9.24
CA GLN A 11 -23.03 6.66 -8.81
C GLN A 11 -22.22 7.68 -7.99
N GLN A 12 -21.26 7.23 -7.18
CA GLN A 12 -20.38 8.07 -6.38
C GLN A 12 -19.26 8.72 -7.21
N LEU A 13 -19.00 8.20 -8.41
CA LEU A 13 -18.05 8.75 -9.38
C LEU A 13 -18.66 9.89 -10.25
N LYS A 14 -19.97 10.13 -10.16
CA LYS A 14 -20.62 11.25 -10.87
C LYS A 14 -20.50 12.52 -10.03
N GLY A 15 -19.59 13.42 -10.42
CA GLY A 15 -19.40 14.72 -9.75
C GLY A 15 -18.07 14.88 -9.01
N ILE A 16 -17.02 14.17 -9.43
CA ILE A 16 -15.69 14.29 -8.81
C ILE A 16 -15.12 15.70 -9.04
N GLU A 17 -14.86 16.42 -7.95
CA GLU A 17 -14.15 17.70 -8.02
C GLU A 17 -12.71 17.52 -8.51
N ARG A 18 -12.24 18.46 -9.33
CA ARG A 18 -10.85 18.50 -9.85
C ARG A 18 -9.79 18.42 -8.74
N GLN A 19 -10.11 18.94 -7.56
CA GLN A 19 -9.23 18.92 -6.40
C GLN A 19 -8.99 17.50 -5.87
N VAL A 20 -10.00 16.61 -5.95
CA VAL A 20 -9.89 15.20 -5.53
C VAL A 20 -8.89 14.45 -6.41
N TRP A 21 -8.87 14.75 -7.71
CA TRP A 21 -7.90 14.16 -8.64
C TRP A 21 -6.46 14.54 -8.31
N GLY A 22 -6.20 15.82 -8.02
CA GLY A 22 -4.85 16.27 -7.66
C GLY A 22 -4.33 15.59 -6.39
N GLN A 23 -5.18 15.46 -5.36
CA GLN A 23 -4.85 14.76 -4.13
C GLN A 23 -4.64 13.26 -4.36
N ALA A 24 -5.52 12.63 -5.13
CA ALA A 24 -5.44 11.20 -5.43
C ALA A 24 -4.20 10.83 -6.25
N VAL A 25 -3.71 11.72 -7.12
CA VAL A 25 -2.44 11.52 -7.85
C VAL A 25 -1.27 11.50 -6.88
N LEU A 26 -1.17 12.47 -5.98
CA LEU A 26 -0.09 12.53 -5.00
C LEU A 26 -0.11 11.32 -4.05
N ILE A 27 -1.30 10.91 -3.61
CA ILE A 27 -1.46 9.69 -2.81
C ILE A 27 -1.10 8.44 -3.62
N GLY A 28 -1.58 8.34 -4.87
CA GLY A 28 -1.32 7.22 -5.77
C GLY A 28 0.16 7.07 -6.12
N LEU A 29 0.91 8.17 -6.21
CA LEU A 29 2.36 8.15 -6.40
C LEU A 29 3.09 7.54 -5.20
N ALA A 30 2.71 7.90 -3.97
CA ALA A 30 3.27 7.30 -2.76
C ALA A 30 2.91 5.81 -2.64
N LEU A 31 1.71 5.43 -3.09
CA LEU A 31 1.29 4.03 -3.15
C LEU A 31 2.12 3.24 -4.18
N PHE A 32 2.30 3.80 -5.37
CA PHE A 32 3.10 3.21 -6.43
C PHE A 32 4.56 3.04 -6.01
N SER A 33 5.18 4.04 -5.38
CA SER A 33 6.55 3.92 -4.90
C SER A 33 6.70 2.79 -3.88
N GLY A 34 5.72 2.64 -2.97
CA GLY A 34 5.67 1.50 -2.05
C GLY A 34 5.65 0.16 -2.77
N TYR A 35 4.77 -0.01 -3.77
CA TYR A 35 4.73 -1.23 -4.58
C TYR A 35 5.99 -1.45 -5.43
N ALA A 36 6.60 -0.39 -5.97
CA ALA A 36 7.84 -0.49 -6.73
C ALA A 36 8.98 -1.00 -5.84
N PHE A 37 9.20 -0.38 -4.68
CA PHE A 37 10.21 -0.85 -3.72
C PHE A 37 9.91 -2.24 -3.20
N LEU A 38 8.63 -2.60 -3.01
CA LEU A 38 8.22 -3.94 -2.60
C LEU A 38 8.63 -5.00 -3.63
N ASN A 39 8.27 -4.80 -4.90
CA ASN A 39 8.56 -5.76 -5.97
C ASN A 39 10.07 -5.95 -6.14
N TRP A 40 10.83 -4.86 -6.15
CA TRP A 40 12.28 -4.92 -6.27
C TRP A 40 12.95 -5.48 -5.00
N GLY A 41 12.42 -5.17 -3.82
CA GLY A 41 12.92 -5.69 -2.55
C GLY A 41 12.75 -7.21 -2.43
N LEU A 42 11.60 -7.74 -2.86
CA LEU A 42 11.30 -9.18 -2.83
C LEU A 42 12.20 -10.02 -3.75
N VAL A 43 12.88 -9.42 -4.73
CA VAL A 43 13.91 -10.11 -5.52
C VAL A 43 15.11 -10.51 -4.63
N TYR A 44 15.41 -9.73 -3.59
CA TYR A 44 16.62 -9.90 -2.77
C TYR A 44 16.34 -10.32 -1.32
N THR A 45 15.11 -10.19 -0.84
CA THR A 45 14.70 -10.59 0.51
C THR A 45 13.57 -11.60 0.46
N THR A 46 13.40 -12.35 1.54
CA THR A 46 12.30 -13.32 1.66
C THR A 46 10.98 -12.63 1.97
N THR A 47 9.85 -13.22 1.55
CA THR A 47 8.49 -12.71 1.86
C THR A 47 8.25 -12.53 3.36
N ALA A 48 8.80 -13.40 4.20
CA ALA A 48 8.66 -13.30 5.66
C ALA A 48 9.41 -12.08 6.23
N LYS A 49 10.69 -11.89 5.87
CA LYS A 49 11.45 -10.68 6.24
C LYS A 49 10.79 -9.41 5.69
N ALA A 50 10.35 -9.42 4.43
CA ALA A 50 9.63 -8.30 3.81
C ALA A 50 8.36 -7.94 4.58
N GLY A 51 7.53 -8.93 4.93
CA GLY A 51 6.31 -8.73 5.71
C GLY A 51 6.57 -8.10 7.09
N PHE A 52 7.63 -8.53 7.77
CA PHE A 52 8.05 -7.93 9.04
C PHE A 52 8.45 -6.45 8.86
N VAL A 53 9.28 -6.13 7.87
CA VAL A 53 9.74 -4.76 7.62
C VAL A 53 8.57 -3.85 7.23
N ILE A 54 7.64 -4.32 6.39
CA ILE A 54 6.40 -3.58 6.08
C ILE A 54 5.58 -3.37 7.34
N GLY A 55 5.52 -4.35 8.24
CA GLY A 55 4.84 -4.24 9.53
C GLY A 55 5.33 -3.04 10.36
N LEU A 56 6.63 -2.72 10.30
CA LEU A 56 7.20 -1.55 10.98
C LEU A 56 6.56 -0.22 10.55
N ARG A 57 5.83 -0.16 9.43
CA ARG A 57 5.04 1.01 9.02
C ARG A 57 4.10 1.50 10.13
N VAL A 58 3.60 0.61 10.98
CA VAL A 58 2.70 0.97 12.09
C VAL A 58 3.40 1.90 13.11
N VAL A 59 4.71 1.75 13.26
CA VAL A 59 5.55 2.65 14.08
C VAL A 59 5.97 3.88 13.28
N LEU A 60 6.28 3.73 12.00
CA LEU A 60 6.70 4.85 11.14
C LEU A 60 5.58 5.88 10.94
N VAL A 61 4.31 5.46 10.87
CA VAL A 61 3.17 6.36 10.67
C VAL A 61 3.11 7.48 11.74
N PRO A 62 3.03 7.19 13.05
CA PRO A 62 3.00 8.25 14.07
C PRO A 62 4.31 9.05 14.15
N VAL A 63 5.47 8.41 13.92
CA VAL A 63 6.77 9.11 13.87
C VAL A 63 6.81 10.14 12.75
N MET A 64 6.39 9.75 11.54
CA MET A 64 6.31 10.65 10.39
C MET A 64 5.20 11.69 10.56
N ALA A 65 4.08 11.35 11.21
CA ALA A 65 3.03 12.31 11.53
C ALA A 65 3.54 13.44 12.45
N ALA A 66 4.28 13.06 13.50
CA ALA A 66 4.85 14.00 14.46
C ALA A 66 5.98 14.85 13.83
N GLY A 67 6.90 14.20 13.11
CA GLY A 67 8.08 14.86 12.53
C GLY A 67 7.79 15.69 11.28
N LEU A 68 7.11 15.10 10.29
CA LEU A 68 6.92 15.70 8.97
C LEU A 68 5.74 16.68 8.94
N PHE A 69 4.65 16.34 9.62
CA PHE A 69 3.41 17.11 9.56
C PHE A 69 3.20 18.00 10.80
N ARG A 70 4.09 17.95 11.80
CA ARG A 70 3.98 18.67 13.08
C ARG A 70 2.61 18.51 13.75
N ASN A 71 1.92 17.41 13.47
CA ASN A 71 0.63 17.14 14.06
C ASN A 71 0.85 16.66 15.49
N SER A 72 0.00 17.12 16.42
CA SER A 72 -0.04 16.55 17.77
C SER A 72 -0.58 15.12 17.65
N VAL A 73 0.31 14.14 17.76
CA VAL A 73 -0.05 12.72 17.75
C VAL A 73 -0.50 12.36 19.17
N ALA A 74 -1.71 11.82 19.30
CA ALA A 74 -2.23 11.41 20.59
C ALA A 74 -1.33 10.34 21.23
N ASN A 75 -1.16 10.38 22.55
CA ASN A 75 -0.37 9.39 23.29
C ASN A 75 -0.88 7.94 23.06
N SER A 76 -2.17 7.77 22.78
CA SER A 76 -2.77 6.49 22.41
C SER A 76 -2.15 5.89 21.13
N SER A 77 -1.82 6.71 20.12
CA SER A 77 -1.18 6.23 18.89
C SER A 77 0.26 5.75 19.14
N TRP A 78 0.98 6.38 20.07
CA TRP A 78 2.31 5.93 20.49
C TRP A 78 2.25 4.60 21.24
N ILE A 79 1.29 4.42 22.13
CA ILE A 79 1.08 3.14 22.85
C ILE A 79 0.72 2.04 21.84
N GLY A 80 -0.19 2.32 20.89
CA GLY A 80 -0.55 1.38 19.83
C GLY A 80 0.62 1.01 18.93
N ALA A 81 1.48 1.97 18.59
CA ALA A 81 2.71 1.72 17.86
C ALA A 81 3.69 0.83 18.65
N LEU A 82 3.88 1.11 19.94
CA LEU A 82 4.75 0.31 20.81
C LEU A 82 4.25 -1.13 20.93
N LEU A 83 2.94 -1.31 21.14
CA LEU A 83 2.32 -2.63 21.24
C LEU A 83 2.40 -3.40 19.93
N SER A 84 2.22 -2.72 18.80
CA SER A 84 2.37 -3.31 17.47
C SER A 84 3.83 -3.71 17.20
N ALA A 85 4.80 -2.90 17.64
CA ALA A 85 6.22 -3.24 17.54
C ALA A 85 6.56 -4.50 18.34
N ILE A 86 6.00 -4.66 19.53
CA ILE A 86 6.16 -5.87 20.35
C ILE A 86 5.55 -7.09 19.65
N GLY A 87 4.33 -6.96 19.12
CA GLY A 87 3.66 -8.04 18.38
C GLY A 87 4.43 -8.45 17.12
N LEU A 88 4.95 -7.49 16.36
CA LEU A 88 5.85 -7.75 15.24
C LEU A 88 7.12 -8.47 15.70
N GLY A 89 7.69 -8.05 16.83
CA GLY A 89 8.83 -8.72 17.48
C GLY A 89 8.53 -10.18 17.77
N PHE A 90 7.38 -10.52 18.34
CA PHE A 90 7.00 -11.92 18.59
C PHE A 90 6.85 -12.74 17.30
N ILE A 91 6.23 -12.19 16.26
CA ILE A 91 6.13 -12.85 14.95
C ILE A 91 7.53 -13.14 14.40
N PHE A 92 8.46 -12.20 14.61
CA PHE A 92 9.82 -12.30 14.14
C PHE A 92 10.66 -13.32 14.91
N PHE A 93 10.68 -13.25 16.25
CA PHE A 93 11.41 -14.20 17.10
C PHE A 93 10.82 -15.61 17.06
N GLY A 94 9.52 -15.75 16.79
CA GLY A 94 8.87 -17.04 16.56
C GLY A 94 9.15 -17.64 15.18
N SER A 95 9.72 -16.87 14.25
CA SER A 95 10.11 -17.38 12.93
C SER A 95 11.49 -18.06 13.01
N THR A 96 11.60 -19.27 12.48
CA THR A 96 12.87 -20.03 12.43
C THR A 96 13.86 -19.50 11.39
N GLN A 97 13.49 -18.46 10.63
CA GLN A 97 14.38 -17.80 9.69
C GLN A 97 15.31 -16.86 10.45
N SER A 98 16.60 -17.22 10.53
CA SER A 98 17.58 -16.30 11.10
C SER A 98 17.64 -15.01 10.28
N LEU A 99 18.01 -13.91 10.93
CA LEU A 99 18.63 -12.75 10.30
C LEU A 99 19.95 -13.19 9.64
N GLY A 100 19.90 -14.07 8.64
CA GLY A 100 21.01 -14.20 7.71
C GLY A 100 21.35 -12.81 7.16
N SER A 101 22.61 -12.64 6.76
CA SER A 101 23.22 -11.47 6.12
C SER A 101 22.23 -10.36 5.73
N PHE A 102 22.49 -9.14 6.23
CA PHE A 102 21.79 -7.95 5.80
C PHE A 102 21.87 -7.83 4.27
N ASN A 103 20.71 -7.88 3.61
CA ASN A 103 20.65 -7.89 2.15
C ASN A 103 20.34 -6.48 1.63
N PRO A 104 20.77 -6.13 0.41
CA PRO A 104 20.38 -4.86 -0.21
C PRO A 104 18.86 -4.70 -0.30
N GLY A 105 18.11 -5.81 -0.46
CA GLY A 105 16.65 -5.82 -0.41
C GLY A 105 16.05 -5.28 0.89
N ASP A 106 16.70 -5.49 2.04
CA ASP A 106 16.17 -5.05 3.33
C ASP A 106 16.11 -3.51 3.41
N VAL A 107 17.06 -2.82 2.76
CA VAL A 107 17.05 -1.36 2.63
C VAL A 107 15.89 -0.89 1.73
N LEU A 108 15.65 -1.58 0.61
CA LEU A 108 14.49 -1.29 -0.26
C LEU A 108 13.18 -1.50 0.50
N MET A 109 13.09 -2.53 1.34
CA MET A 109 11.92 -2.80 2.17
C MET A 109 11.67 -1.69 3.20
N LEU A 110 12.71 -1.03 3.73
CA LEU A 110 12.55 0.13 4.59
C LEU A 110 11.96 1.33 3.83
N PHE A 111 12.43 1.59 2.60
CA PHE A 111 11.84 2.62 1.74
C PHE A 111 10.39 2.30 1.34
N CYS A 112 10.07 1.02 1.14
CA CYS A 112 8.71 0.52 0.96
C CYS A 112 7.84 0.84 2.19
N ALA A 113 8.30 0.49 3.39
CA ALA A 113 7.57 0.76 4.63
C ALA A 113 7.34 2.26 4.85
N ALA A 114 8.34 3.10 4.59
CA ALA A 114 8.23 4.55 4.66
C ALA A 114 7.24 5.12 3.62
N SER A 115 7.25 4.60 2.39
CA SER A 115 6.31 5.01 1.33
C SER A 115 4.88 4.66 1.70
N PHE A 116 4.62 3.46 2.24
CA PHE A 116 3.29 3.09 2.72
C PHE A 116 2.86 3.89 3.95
N ALA A 117 3.78 4.20 4.87
CA ALA A 117 3.47 5.10 5.99
C ALA A 117 3.09 6.49 5.48
N MET A 118 3.80 7.03 4.48
CA MET A 118 3.47 8.30 3.84
C MET A 118 2.11 8.24 3.14
N HIS A 119 1.81 7.16 2.41
CA HIS A 119 0.50 6.94 1.79
C HIS A 119 -0.63 7.01 2.82
N VAL A 120 -0.51 6.30 3.94
CA VAL A 120 -1.50 6.30 5.03
C VAL A 120 -1.70 7.71 5.61
N LEU A 121 -0.63 8.48 5.78
CA LEU A 121 -0.71 9.86 6.27
C LEU A 121 -1.39 10.80 5.27
N LEU A 122 -1.08 10.66 3.98
CA LEU A 122 -1.67 11.46 2.92
C LEU A 122 -3.17 11.14 2.77
N VAL A 123 -3.56 9.86 2.82
CA VAL A 123 -4.97 9.45 2.84
C VAL A 123 -5.67 10.05 4.04
N SER A 124 -5.10 9.91 5.25
CA SER A 124 -5.69 10.45 6.48
C SER A 124 -5.86 11.97 6.45
N ARG A 125 -4.98 12.69 5.74
CA ARG A 125 -4.99 14.16 5.67
C ARG A 125 -5.90 14.71 4.58
N TYR A 126 -5.90 14.10 3.40
CA TYR A 126 -6.53 14.66 2.20
C TYR A 126 -7.84 13.97 1.83
N THR A 127 -8.06 12.72 2.25
CA THR A 127 -9.28 11.98 1.90
C THR A 127 -10.38 12.22 2.92
N LYS A 128 -11.38 13.01 2.53
CA LYS A 128 -12.62 13.15 3.29
C LYS A 128 -13.54 11.93 3.08
N PRO A 129 -14.35 11.53 4.07
CA PRO A 129 -15.26 10.38 3.94
C PRO A 129 -16.16 10.46 2.70
N GLN A 130 -16.70 11.65 2.42
CA GLN A 130 -17.57 11.93 1.26
C GLN A 130 -16.89 11.71 -0.11
N ASN A 131 -15.55 11.79 -0.18
CA ASN A 131 -14.78 11.66 -1.41
C ASN A 131 -13.89 10.40 -1.41
N PHE A 132 -14.12 9.46 -0.48
CA PHE A 132 -13.28 8.28 -0.33
C PHE A 132 -13.27 7.39 -1.59
N ALA A 133 -14.45 7.01 -2.09
CA ALA A 133 -14.57 6.20 -3.30
C ALA A 133 -13.92 6.82 -4.56
N PRO A 134 -14.18 8.10 -4.92
CA PRO A 134 -13.53 8.71 -6.07
C PRO A 134 -12.02 8.92 -5.88
N ASN A 135 -11.56 9.21 -4.67
CA ASN A 135 -10.12 9.32 -4.38
C ASN A 135 -9.43 7.97 -4.55
N LEU A 136 -10.01 6.90 -4.00
CA LEU A 136 -9.50 5.53 -4.14
C LEU A 136 -9.45 5.07 -5.60
N PHE A 137 -10.53 5.30 -6.36
CA PHE A 137 -10.57 4.95 -7.79
C PHE A 137 -9.43 5.63 -8.57
N ALA A 138 -9.21 6.92 -8.31
CA ALA A 138 -8.12 7.67 -8.93
C ALA A 138 -6.74 7.16 -8.50
N GLN A 139 -6.53 6.83 -7.22
CA GLN A 139 -5.27 6.22 -6.75
C GLN A 139 -4.97 4.90 -7.47
N ILE A 140 -5.93 3.98 -7.53
CA ILE A 140 -5.76 2.68 -8.20
C ILE A 140 -5.52 2.87 -9.69
N SER A 141 -6.15 3.87 -10.31
CA SER A 141 -5.92 4.21 -11.72
C SER A 141 -4.49 4.71 -11.95
N VAL A 142 -3.98 5.57 -11.06
CA VAL A 142 -2.59 6.06 -11.12
C VAL A 142 -1.60 4.91 -10.97
N VAL A 143 -1.80 4.02 -10.00
CA VAL A 143 -0.95 2.84 -9.82
C VAL A 143 -1.01 1.94 -11.05
N MET A 144 -2.20 1.69 -11.62
CA MET A 144 -2.33 0.88 -12.83
C MET A 144 -1.54 1.48 -14.00
N ILE A 145 -1.63 2.79 -14.23
CA ILE A 145 -0.92 3.46 -15.33
C ILE A 145 0.60 3.39 -15.10
N LEU A 146 1.07 3.73 -13.90
CA LEU A 146 2.50 3.75 -13.59
C LEU A 146 3.11 2.35 -13.59
N SER A 147 2.40 1.36 -13.04
CA SER A 147 2.83 -0.04 -13.11
C SER A 147 2.80 -0.58 -14.54
N GLY A 148 1.83 -0.19 -15.36
CA GLY A 148 1.79 -0.54 -16.78
C GLY A 148 2.97 0.04 -17.56
N ILE A 149 3.34 1.30 -17.28
CA ILE A 149 4.55 1.92 -17.85
C ILE A 149 5.80 1.18 -17.35
N GLY A 150 5.87 0.85 -16.06
CA GLY A 150 6.98 0.09 -15.48
C GLY A 150 7.16 -1.28 -16.12
N MET A 151 6.06 -2.01 -16.34
CA MET A 151 6.05 -3.30 -17.05
C MET A 151 6.64 -3.17 -18.45
N LEU A 152 6.28 -2.13 -19.20
CA LEU A 152 6.79 -1.91 -20.57
C LEU A 152 8.27 -1.52 -20.62
N LEU A 153 8.79 -0.89 -19.57
CA LEU A 153 10.17 -0.38 -19.53
C LEU A 153 11.17 -1.37 -18.93
N PHE A 154 10.74 -2.20 -17.98
CA PHE A 154 11.64 -3.01 -17.15
C PHE A 154 11.41 -4.52 -17.25
N GLU A 155 10.29 -4.97 -17.84
CA GLU A 155 9.96 -6.39 -17.91
C GLU A 155 9.73 -6.86 -19.35
N GLU A 156 10.02 -8.14 -19.61
CA GLU A 156 9.58 -8.78 -20.84
C GLU A 156 8.09 -9.10 -20.74
N VAL A 157 7.30 -8.47 -21.60
CA VAL A 157 5.84 -8.63 -21.62
C VAL A 157 5.49 -10.06 -22.04
N THR A 158 5.27 -10.94 -21.07
CA THR A 158 4.83 -12.30 -21.29
C THR A 158 3.42 -12.47 -20.74
N ILE A 159 2.51 -12.99 -21.57
CA ILE A 159 1.15 -13.30 -21.13
C ILE A 159 1.20 -14.66 -20.42
N PRO A 160 0.85 -14.74 -19.13
CA PRO A 160 0.87 -16.01 -18.42
C PRO A 160 -0.13 -16.98 -19.05
N LYS A 161 0.38 -18.15 -19.45
CA LYS A 161 -0.41 -19.23 -20.06
C LYS A 161 -1.10 -20.12 -19.02
N SER A 162 -0.69 -20.03 -17.75
CA SER A 162 -1.22 -20.84 -16.67
C SER A 162 -2.57 -20.29 -16.19
N GLN A 163 -3.57 -21.14 -16.13
CA GLN A 163 -4.91 -20.79 -15.62
C GLN A 163 -4.88 -20.42 -14.13
N MET A 164 -3.99 -21.04 -13.35
CA MET A 164 -3.82 -20.75 -11.91
C MET A 164 -3.47 -19.28 -11.67
N VAL A 165 -2.65 -18.68 -12.53
CA VAL A 165 -2.27 -17.25 -12.42
C VAL A 165 -3.49 -16.35 -12.64
N TRP A 166 -4.37 -16.70 -13.57
CA TRP A 166 -5.59 -15.93 -13.84
C TRP A 166 -6.59 -16.03 -12.69
N GLU A 167 -6.70 -17.20 -12.05
CA GLU A 167 -7.52 -17.40 -10.86
C GLU A 167 -7.02 -16.54 -9.69
N ASP A 168 -5.72 -16.54 -9.42
CA ASP A 168 -5.09 -15.72 -8.38
C ASP A 168 -5.30 -14.21 -8.62
N VAL A 169 -5.20 -13.76 -9.88
CA VAL A 169 -5.45 -12.37 -10.27
C VAL A 169 -6.90 -11.97 -10.05
N ILE A 170 -7.85 -12.83 -10.41
CA ILE A 170 -9.29 -12.57 -10.21
C ILE A 170 -9.61 -12.53 -8.72
N ILE A 171 -9.18 -13.53 -7.95
CA ILE A 171 -9.44 -13.62 -6.51
C ILE A 171 -8.85 -12.41 -5.79
N THR A 172 -7.59 -12.08 -6.05
CA THR A 172 -6.92 -10.94 -5.42
C THR A 172 -7.59 -9.63 -5.82
N GLY A 173 -7.90 -9.44 -7.11
CA GLY A 173 -8.53 -8.22 -7.59
C GLY A 173 -9.96 -8.01 -7.09
N LEU A 174 -10.72 -9.08 -6.86
CA LEU A 174 -12.10 -9.01 -6.39
C LEU A 174 -12.19 -8.94 -4.86
N PHE A 175 -11.56 -9.89 -4.16
CA PHE A 175 -11.66 -10.00 -2.71
C PHE A 175 -10.74 -9.03 -1.98
N SER A 176 -9.44 -9.01 -2.34
CA SER A 176 -8.45 -8.17 -1.64
C SER A 176 -8.67 -6.68 -1.94
N THR A 177 -9.12 -6.35 -3.15
CA THR A 177 -9.35 -4.94 -3.54
C THR A 177 -10.82 -4.54 -3.45
N ALA A 178 -11.68 -5.05 -4.34
CA ALA A 178 -13.04 -4.51 -4.47
C ALA A 178 -13.91 -4.73 -3.21
N LEU A 179 -13.84 -5.92 -2.61
CA LEU A 179 -14.64 -6.29 -1.44
C LEU A 179 -14.12 -5.61 -0.17
N ALA A 180 -12.81 -5.61 0.06
CA ALA A 180 -12.20 -4.91 1.18
C ALA A 180 -12.56 -3.41 1.20
N PHE A 181 -12.54 -2.75 0.04
CA PHE A 181 -12.91 -1.34 -0.04
C PHE A 181 -14.40 -1.07 0.07
N TRP A 182 -15.26 -2.00 -0.39
CA TRP A 182 -16.69 -1.91 -0.16
C TRP A 182 -17.01 -1.96 1.35
N LEU A 183 -16.33 -2.84 2.09
CA LEU A 183 -16.47 -2.92 3.55
C LEU A 183 -15.92 -1.68 4.26
N GLN A 184 -14.81 -1.12 3.79
CA GLN A 184 -14.18 0.05 4.42
C GLN A 184 -14.98 1.35 4.22
N ASN A 185 -15.81 1.43 3.18
CA ASN A 185 -16.66 2.58 2.90
C ASN A 185 -18.04 2.53 3.59
N ARG A 186 -18.33 1.48 4.37
CA ARG A 186 -19.61 1.28 5.06
C ARG A 186 -19.44 1.37 6.57
#